data_AF-K1RZ80-F1
#
_entry.id   AF-K1RZ80-F1
#
_cell.length_a   1.000
_cell.length_b   1.000
_cell.length_c   1.000
_cell.angle_alpha   90.00
_cell.angle_beta   90.00
_cell.angle_gamma   90.00
#
_symmetry.space_group_name_H-M   'P 1'
#
loop_
_entity.id
_entity.type
_entity.pdbx_description
1 polymer ?
#
loop_
_entity_poly.entity_id
_entity_poly.type
_entity_poly.pdbx_seq_one_letter_code
_entity_poly.pdbx_strand_id
1 'polypeptide(L)'
;SFFYQEEPFLSGRDIYYVDTRKYSANVCRFIATCLQTIVFKYPYNFGLFPELLKDERIMLPVDSKGELNWMYMEEYMQKVMEEVESSIENLSQTDNRKHEVNISEWKEFVIGDLFDIHPTKSYKKINIELFEEDGTNPVVVNTGFNNGIGGYANLECTEKAGTITFTDTAAKSTDSFFYQERDFIGYPHVQGMYAKTHEWTKNEGLFLNSVIKSLLKGQYDF
;
A
#
# COMPACT_ATOMS: atom_id res chain seq x y z
N SER A 1 -17.36 5.42 -1.56
CA SER A 1 -16.27 5.80 -0.63
C SER A 1 -16.81 6.80 0.37
N PHE A 2 -16.17 6.91 1.54
CA PHE A 2 -16.47 7.93 2.54
C PHE A 2 -15.28 8.86 2.67
N PHE A 3 -15.54 10.17 2.76
CA PHE A 3 -14.49 11.18 2.96
C PHE A 3 -15.06 12.37 3.72
N TYR A 4 -14.20 13.05 4.45
CA TYR A 4 -14.53 14.31 5.12
C TYR A 4 -14.23 15.49 4.18
N GLN A 5 -15.09 16.49 4.21
CA GLN A 5 -14.95 17.70 3.41
C GLN A 5 -14.87 18.92 4.32
N GLU A 6 -13.73 19.59 4.29
CA GLU A 6 -13.41 20.74 5.14
C GLU A 6 -13.91 22.06 4.56
N GLU A 7 -13.82 22.19 3.24
CA GLU A 7 -14.23 23.39 2.51
C GLU A 7 -15.68 23.31 2.01
N PRO A 8 -16.39 24.45 1.88
CA PRO A 8 -17.71 24.49 1.27
C PRO A 8 -17.75 23.82 -0.11
N PHE A 9 -18.81 23.06 -0.39
CA PHE A 9 -18.91 22.27 -1.61
C PHE A 9 -20.32 22.29 -2.21
N LEU A 10 -20.40 21.96 -3.49
CA LEU A 10 -21.64 21.63 -4.19
C LEU A 10 -21.67 20.12 -4.42
N SER A 11 -22.74 19.45 -4.00
CA SER A 11 -22.88 18.01 -4.23
C SER A 11 -23.37 17.72 -5.65
N GLY A 12 -22.84 16.64 -6.23
CA GLY A 12 -23.41 16.03 -7.43
C GLY A 12 -24.70 15.27 -7.11
N ARG A 13 -25.40 14.81 -8.16
CA ARG A 13 -26.72 14.15 -8.04
C ARG A 13 -26.73 12.95 -7.08
N ASP A 14 -25.70 12.12 -7.12
CA ASP A 14 -25.65 10.84 -6.41
C ASP A 14 -24.64 10.88 -5.23
N ILE A 15 -24.50 12.04 -4.59
CA ILE A 15 -23.69 12.22 -3.38
C ILE A 15 -24.61 12.45 -2.19
N TYR A 16 -24.48 11.59 -1.18
CA TYR A 16 -25.13 11.74 0.12
C TYR A 16 -24.14 12.34 1.12
N TYR A 17 -24.63 13.09 2.10
CA TYR A 17 -23.82 13.64 3.19
C TYR A 17 -24.43 13.32 4.55
N VAL A 18 -23.57 13.24 5.55
CA VAL A 18 -23.95 13.16 6.96
C VAL A 18 -23.66 14.53 7.57
N ASP A 19 -24.63 15.12 8.27
CA ASP A 19 -24.39 16.40 8.96
C ASP A 19 -23.50 16.19 10.18
N THR A 20 -22.24 16.57 10.03
CA THR A 20 -21.20 16.41 11.03
C THR A 20 -20.75 17.73 11.66
N ARG A 21 -21.46 18.84 11.41
CA ARG A 21 -21.06 20.20 11.83
C ARG A 21 -20.87 20.38 13.34
N LYS A 22 -21.43 19.49 14.15
CA LYS A 22 -21.27 19.47 15.62
C LYS A 22 -19.98 18.80 16.09
N TYR A 23 -19.25 18.14 15.19
CA TYR A 23 -18.03 17.39 15.50
C TYR A 23 -16.81 18.09 14.90
N SER A 24 -15.66 17.87 15.51
CA SER A 24 -14.38 18.31 14.98
C SER A 24 -14.02 17.59 13.68
N ALA A 25 -13.15 18.20 12.88
CA ALA A 25 -12.64 17.61 11.65
C ALA A 25 -11.95 16.25 11.90
N ASN A 26 -11.20 16.14 13.00
CA ASN A 26 -10.49 14.92 13.40
C ASN A 26 -11.45 13.76 13.70
N VAL A 27 -12.48 13.99 14.51
CA VAL A 27 -13.54 12.98 14.74
C VAL A 27 -14.20 12.57 13.42
N CYS A 28 -14.49 13.53 12.54
CA CYS A 28 -15.11 13.23 11.25
C CYS A 28 -14.21 12.37 10.35
N ARG A 29 -12.91 12.67 10.29
CA ARG A 29 -11.92 11.88 9.55
C ARG A 29 -11.83 10.45 10.11
N PHE A 30 -11.79 10.29 11.43
CA PHE A 30 -11.78 8.98 12.08
C PHE A 30 -13.00 8.14 11.67
N ILE A 31 -14.20 8.72 11.79
CA ILE A 31 -15.45 8.02 11.44
C ILE A 31 -15.50 7.68 9.96
N ALA A 32 -15.04 8.58 9.08
CA ALA A 32 -14.96 8.31 7.65
C ALA A 32 -14.07 7.08 7.35
N THR A 33 -12.94 6.94 8.05
CA THR A 33 -12.07 5.77 7.96
C THR A 33 -12.77 4.49 8.42
N CYS A 34 -13.48 4.52 9.56
CA CYS A 34 -14.26 3.37 10.01
C CYS A 34 -15.36 2.99 9.02
N LEU A 35 -16.05 3.97 8.42
CA LEU A 35 -17.08 3.73 7.40
C LEU A 35 -16.49 3.17 6.10
N GLN A 36 -15.23 3.47 5.79
CA GLN A 36 -14.58 2.92 4.60
C GLN A 36 -14.49 1.38 4.64
N THR A 37 -14.53 0.78 5.83
CA THR A 37 -14.50 -0.69 6.02
C THR A 37 -15.73 -1.39 5.46
N ILE A 38 -16.89 -0.74 5.32
CA ILE A 38 -18.10 -1.37 4.76
C ILE A 38 -18.24 -1.19 3.25
N VAL A 39 -17.39 -0.37 2.63
CA VAL A 39 -17.53 0.01 1.21
C VAL A 39 -17.38 -1.19 0.28
N PHE A 40 -16.59 -2.21 0.63
CA PHE A 40 -16.42 -3.40 -0.20
C PHE A 40 -17.73 -4.20 -0.39
N LYS A 41 -18.71 -4.06 0.54
CA LYS A 41 -20.04 -4.68 0.44
C LYS A 41 -20.90 -4.06 -0.68
N TYR A 42 -20.52 -2.88 -1.14
CA TYR A 42 -21.30 -2.06 -2.08
C TYR A 42 -20.51 -1.78 -3.37
N PRO A 43 -20.30 -2.80 -4.22
CA PRO A 43 -19.62 -2.64 -5.50
C PRO A 43 -20.43 -1.77 -6.47
N TYR A 44 -19.84 -1.43 -7.62
CA TYR A 44 -20.42 -0.48 -8.58
C TYR A 44 -21.87 -0.80 -9.01
N ASN A 45 -22.21 -2.08 -9.19
CA ASN A 45 -23.55 -2.53 -9.57
C ASN A 45 -24.53 -2.64 -8.38
N PHE A 46 -24.08 -2.42 -7.15
CA PHE A 46 -24.87 -2.44 -5.93
C PHE A 46 -24.46 -1.28 -5.00
N GLY A 47 -25.00 -0.10 -5.29
CA GLY A 47 -24.67 1.13 -4.58
C GLY A 47 -25.19 1.19 -3.14
N LEU A 48 -24.47 1.92 -2.29
CA LEU A 48 -24.88 2.22 -0.92
C LEU A 48 -25.90 3.36 -0.90
N PHE A 49 -27.15 3.03 -0.55
CA PHE A 49 -28.23 4.01 -0.37
C PHE A 49 -28.41 4.36 1.12
N PRO A 50 -28.97 5.54 1.47
CA PRO A 50 -29.12 5.99 2.85
C PRO A 50 -29.85 4.99 3.76
N GLU A 51 -30.88 4.31 3.27
CA GLU A 51 -31.61 3.31 4.07
C GLU A 51 -30.73 2.11 4.42
N LEU A 52 -29.85 1.67 3.52
CA LEU A 52 -28.90 0.59 3.79
C LEU A 52 -27.84 1.02 4.81
N LEU A 53 -27.38 2.27 4.73
CA LEU A 53 -26.39 2.81 5.66
C LEU A 53 -26.91 2.89 7.11
N LYS A 54 -28.22 3.11 7.31
CA LYS A 54 -28.83 3.15 8.66
C LYS A 54 -28.75 1.80 9.38
N ASP A 55 -28.77 0.71 8.63
CA ASP A 55 -28.73 -0.66 9.16
C ASP A 55 -27.30 -1.21 9.29
N GLU A 56 -26.31 -0.50 8.74
CA GLU A 56 -24.91 -0.90 8.79
C GLU A 56 -24.30 -0.75 10.19
N ARG A 57 -23.32 -1.61 10.49
CA ARG A 57 -22.65 -1.65 11.80
C ARG A 57 -21.16 -1.47 11.60
N ILE A 58 -20.61 -0.47 12.29
CA ILE A 58 -19.17 -0.21 12.34
C ILE A 58 -18.68 -0.31 13.78
N MET A 59 -17.40 -0.64 13.96
CA MET A 59 -16.75 -0.61 15.26
C MET A 59 -16.22 0.80 15.54
N LEU A 60 -16.56 1.33 16.71
CA LEU A 60 -16.09 2.62 17.21
C LEU A 60 -15.60 2.47 18.66
N PRO A 61 -14.64 3.30 19.08
CA PRO A 61 -14.12 3.25 20.45
C PRO A 61 -15.18 3.70 21.45
N VAL A 62 -15.22 3.04 22.60
CA VAL A 62 -16.10 3.38 23.72
C VAL A 62 -15.30 3.76 24.97
N ASP A 63 -15.89 4.57 25.84
CA ASP A 63 -15.32 4.98 27.11
C ASP A 63 -15.61 3.95 28.21
N SER A 64 -15.19 4.25 29.45
CA SER A 64 -15.43 3.37 30.60
C SER A 64 -16.91 3.19 30.97
N LYS A 65 -17.80 4.01 30.41
CA LYS A 65 -19.27 3.93 30.59
C LYS A 65 -19.94 3.16 29.45
N GLY A 66 -19.20 2.75 28.42
CA GLY A 66 -19.74 2.10 27.23
C GLY A 66 -20.30 3.07 26.19
N GLU A 67 -20.10 4.38 26.37
CA GLU A 67 -20.52 5.41 25.43
C GLU A 67 -19.42 5.70 24.42
N LEU A 68 -19.74 6.31 23.27
CA LEU A 68 -18.74 6.64 22.26
C LEU A 68 -17.62 7.53 22.82
N ASN A 69 -16.37 7.11 22.60
CA ASN A 69 -15.19 7.83 23.07
C ASN A 69 -14.73 8.87 22.05
N TRP A 70 -15.44 10.00 22.03
CA TRP A 70 -15.14 11.13 21.14
C TRP A 70 -13.74 11.71 21.37
N MET A 71 -13.30 11.75 22.63
CA MET A 71 -11.98 12.29 22.99
C MET A 71 -10.85 11.42 22.47
N TYR A 72 -10.97 10.10 22.55
CA TYR A 72 -10.02 9.20 21.93
C TYR A 72 -9.93 9.39 20.41
N MET A 73 -11.08 9.50 19.72
CA MET A 73 -11.09 9.71 18.27
C MET A 73 -10.40 11.02 17.88
N GLU A 74 -10.59 12.08 18.67
CA GLU A 74 -9.91 13.36 18.51
C GLU A 74 -8.40 13.23 18.68
N GLU A 75 -7.95 12.76 19.86
CA GLU A 75 -6.53 12.67 20.22
C GLU A 75 -5.76 11.74 19.30
N TYR A 76 -6.37 10.62 18.90
CA TYR A 76 -5.76 9.68 17.96
C TYR A 76 -5.51 10.34 16.60
N MET A 77 -6.54 10.99 16.03
CA MET A 77 -6.38 11.63 14.74
C MET A 77 -5.46 12.85 14.80
N GLN A 78 -5.50 13.61 15.88
CA GLN A 78 -4.57 14.71 16.09
C GLN A 78 -3.12 14.21 16.02
N LYS A 79 -2.79 13.15 16.75
CA LYS A 79 -1.45 12.55 16.72
C LYS A 79 -1.05 12.09 15.31
N VAL A 80 -1.96 11.43 14.58
CA VAL A 80 -1.72 11.00 13.20
C VAL A 80 -1.45 12.20 12.29
N MET A 81 -2.23 13.29 12.42
CA MET A 81 -2.04 14.51 11.63
C MET A 81 -0.69 15.18 11.94
N GLU A 82 -0.31 15.26 13.22
CA GLU A 82 1.00 15.79 13.65
C GLU A 82 2.18 14.99 13.08
N GLU A 83 2.09 13.65 13.07
CA GLU A 83 3.12 12.77 12.47
C GLU A 83 3.24 13.01 10.94
N VAL A 84 2.11 13.20 10.26
CA VAL A 84 2.08 13.50 8.83
C VAL A 84 2.64 14.89 8.54
N GLU A 85 2.28 15.90 9.32
CA GLU A 85 2.81 17.26 9.18
C GLU A 85 4.32 17.29 9.36
N SER A 86 4.86 16.60 10.36
CA SER A 86 6.30 16.46 10.55
C SER A 86 6.98 15.80 9.34
N SER A 87 6.35 14.76 8.80
CA SER A 87 6.85 14.08 7.60
C SER A 87 6.87 15.00 6.38
N ILE A 88 5.82 15.82 6.19
CA ILE A 88 5.73 16.81 5.12
C ILE A 88 6.76 17.93 5.32
N GLU A 89 6.96 18.39 6.56
CA GLU A 89 7.95 19.41 6.87
C GLU A 89 9.37 18.92 6.52
N ASN A 90 9.70 17.68 6.89
CA ASN A 90 10.97 17.04 6.52
C ASN A 90 11.13 16.95 4.99
N LEU A 91 10.06 16.61 4.25
CA LEU A 91 10.08 16.60 2.79
C LEU A 91 10.25 18.01 2.20
N SER A 92 9.65 19.04 2.82
CA SER A 92 9.72 20.42 2.34
C SER A 92 11.12 21.04 2.48
N GLN A 93 11.92 20.52 3.41
CA GLN A 93 13.32 20.91 3.59
C GLN A 93 14.26 20.32 2.55
N THR A 94 13.78 19.36 1.74
CA THR A 94 14.61 18.79 0.67
C THR A 94 14.87 19.82 -0.42
N ASP A 95 16.11 19.89 -0.87
CA ASP A 95 16.47 20.72 -2.00
C ASP A 95 15.85 20.10 -3.25
N ASN A 96 14.74 20.67 -3.75
CA ASN A 96 14.00 20.25 -4.96
C ASN A 96 14.86 20.25 -6.25
N ARG A 97 16.17 20.44 -6.14
CA ARG A 97 17.15 20.26 -7.20
C ARG A 97 17.44 18.78 -7.41
N LYS A 98 17.43 18.39 -8.69
CA LYS A 98 17.96 17.10 -9.11
C LYS A 98 19.48 17.14 -8.92
N HIS A 99 19.99 16.22 -8.13
CA HIS A 99 21.41 15.99 -7.98
C HIS A 99 21.81 14.89 -8.95
N GLU A 100 22.70 15.21 -9.89
CA GLU A 100 23.25 14.21 -10.80
C GLU A 100 24.14 13.24 -10.02
N VAL A 101 23.92 11.94 -10.23
CA VAL A 101 24.80 10.90 -9.69
C VAL A 101 26.06 10.89 -10.54
N ASN A 102 27.24 11.03 -9.92
CA ASN A 102 28.50 10.89 -10.63
C ASN A 102 28.72 9.42 -11.01
N ILE A 103 28.66 9.13 -12.30
CA ILE A 103 28.81 7.79 -12.87
C ILE A 103 30.17 7.57 -13.57
N SER A 104 31.13 8.49 -13.44
CA SER A 104 32.39 8.44 -14.21
C SER A 104 33.23 7.18 -13.96
N GLU A 105 33.10 6.58 -12.78
CA GLU A 105 33.83 5.36 -12.38
C GLU A 105 32.98 4.08 -12.46
N TRP A 106 31.73 4.20 -12.91
CA TRP A 106 30.80 3.08 -12.96
C TRP A 106 31.14 2.15 -14.12
N LYS A 107 30.81 0.87 -13.94
CA LYS A 107 31.04 -0.18 -14.94
C LYS A 107 29.79 -1.00 -15.15
N GLU A 108 29.70 -1.64 -16.31
CA GLU A 108 28.62 -2.55 -16.63
C GLU A 108 28.81 -3.88 -15.89
N PHE A 109 27.71 -4.41 -15.35
CA PHE A 109 27.65 -5.72 -14.70
C PHE A 109 26.43 -6.48 -15.23
N VAL A 110 26.57 -7.80 -15.35
CA VAL A 110 25.43 -8.66 -15.70
C VAL A 110 24.61 -8.92 -14.44
N ILE A 111 23.31 -8.61 -14.48
CA ILE A 111 22.40 -8.81 -13.33
C ILE A 111 22.41 -10.27 -12.85
N GLY A 112 22.49 -11.24 -13.76
CA GLY A 112 22.58 -12.66 -13.45
C GLY A 112 23.87 -13.08 -12.72
N ASP A 113 24.93 -12.27 -12.74
CA ASP A 113 26.13 -12.53 -11.94
C ASP A 113 25.94 -12.08 -10.48
N LEU A 114 25.09 -11.06 -10.27
CA LEU A 114 24.78 -10.50 -8.96
C LEU A 114 23.64 -11.25 -8.25
N PHE A 115 22.67 -11.75 -9.01
CA PHE A 115 21.45 -12.37 -8.47
C PHE A 115 21.20 -13.74 -9.09
N ASP A 116 20.69 -14.65 -8.27
CA ASP A 116 19.94 -15.81 -8.74
C ASP A 116 18.49 -15.38 -8.97
N ILE A 117 17.97 -15.61 -10.17
CA ILE A 117 16.64 -15.14 -10.56
C ILE A 117 15.80 -16.34 -10.93
N HIS A 118 14.75 -16.56 -10.15
CA HIS A 118 13.82 -17.66 -10.37
C HIS A 118 12.44 -17.32 -9.81
N PRO A 119 11.40 -18.10 -10.18
CA PRO A 119 10.07 -17.92 -9.62
C PRO A 119 10.09 -18.04 -8.09
N THR A 120 9.30 -17.20 -7.43
CA THR A 120 9.07 -17.32 -6.00
C THR A 120 8.31 -18.61 -5.70
N LYS A 121 8.51 -19.14 -4.49
CA LYS A 121 7.78 -20.29 -3.96
C LYS A 121 6.38 -19.85 -3.60
N SER A 122 5.39 -20.57 -4.12
CA SER A 122 3.98 -20.28 -3.87
C SER A 122 3.24 -21.51 -3.33
N TYR A 123 2.17 -21.25 -2.59
CA TYR A 123 1.24 -22.29 -2.12
C TYR A 123 0.30 -22.82 -3.21
N LYS A 124 0.39 -22.29 -4.45
CA LYS A 124 -0.43 -22.67 -5.61
C LYS A 124 -1.95 -22.59 -5.37
N LYS A 125 -2.36 -21.64 -4.52
CA LYS A 125 -3.76 -21.30 -4.25
C LYS A 125 -4.15 -20.05 -5.02
N ILE A 126 -5.43 -19.92 -5.35
CA ILE A 126 -5.99 -18.68 -5.89
C ILE A 126 -6.24 -17.67 -4.77
N ASN A 127 -6.36 -16.37 -5.12
CA ASN A 127 -6.53 -15.28 -4.14
C ASN A 127 -7.60 -15.55 -3.08
N ILE A 128 -8.78 -16.04 -3.46
CA ILE A 128 -9.90 -16.29 -2.52
C ILE A 128 -9.62 -17.40 -1.50
N GLU A 129 -8.71 -18.33 -1.82
CA GLU A 129 -8.32 -19.43 -0.93
C GLU A 129 -7.06 -19.11 -0.10
N LEU A 130 -6.33 -18.07 -0.52
CA LEU A 130 -5.06 -17.69 0.07
C LEU A 130 -5.20 -16.48 1.00
N PHE A 131 -6.05 -15.52 0.67
CA PHE A 131 -6.20 -14.30 1.45
C PHE A 131 -7.13 -14.51 2.65
N GLU A 132 -6.72 -13.97 3.79
CA GLU A 132 -7.44 -14.02 5.05
C GLU A 132 -7.63 -12.59 5.56
N GLU A 133 -8.81 -12.27 6.11
CA GLU A 133 -9.12 -10.92 6.60
C GLU A 133 -8.25 -10.53 7.80
N ASP A 134 -7.85 -11.49 8.63
CA ASP A 134 -6.96 -11.34 9.78
C ASP A 134 -5.50 -11.72 9.47
N GLY A 135 -5.17 -11.93 8.19
CA GLY A 135 -3.84 -12.32 7.74
C GLY A 135 -2.77 -11.30 8.11
N THR A 136 -1.62 -11.77 8.60
CA THR A 136 -0.51 -10.89 8.98
C THR A 136 0.62 -10.85 7.95
N ASN A 137 0.80 -11.92 7.18
CA ASN A 137 1.92 -12.07 6.26
C ASN A 137 1.51 -11.64 4.84
N PRO A 138 2.26 -10.72 4.20
CA PRO A 138 1.88 -10.19 2.90
C PRO A 138 2.05 -11.25 1.80
N VAL A 139 1.10 -11.29 0.87
CA VAL A 139 1.18 -12.09 -0.35
C VAL A 139 1.52 -11.18 -1.52
N VAL A 140 2.68 -11.41 -2.13
CA VAL A 140 3.14 -10.66 -3.30
C VAL A 140 2.63 -11.36 -4.56
N VAL A 141 1.70 -10.71 -5.27
CA VAL A 141 1.05 -11.22 -6.48
C VAL A 141 1.52 -10.47 -7.74
N ASN A 142 1.04 -10.89 -8.90
CA ASN A 142 1.36 -10.30 -10.20
C ASN A 142 0.62 -8.97 -10.47
N THR A 143 0.83 -7.98 -9.59
CA THR A 143 0.21 -6.66 -9.69
C THR A 143 1.26 -5.55 -9.66
N GLY A 144 1.01 -4.46 -10.39
CA GLY A 144 1.83 -3.24 -10.31
C GLY A 144 1.41 -2.26 -9.22
N PHE A 145 0.45 -2.65 -8.39
CA PHE A 145 -0.07 -1.83 -7.30
C PHE A 145 0.49 -2.27 -5.95
N ASN A 146 0.52 -1.34 -4.98
CA ASN A 146 0.81 -1.64 -3.57
C ASN A 146 2.07 -2.49 -3.33
N ASN A 147 3.16 -2.19 -4.06
CA ASN A 147 4.41 -2.94 -4.01
C ASN A 147 4.26 -4.45 -4.30
N GLY A 148 3.30 -4.82 -5.13
CA GLY A 148 2.97 -6.20 -5.46
C GLY A 148 2.08 -6.89 -4.43
N ILE A 149 1.74 -6.25 -3.30
CA ILE A 149 0.94 -6.88 -2.23
C ILE A 149 -0.54 -6.92 -2.64
N GLY A 150 -1.04 -8.13 -2.89
CA GLY A 150 -2.43 -8.39 -3.26
C GLY A 150 -3.36 -8.65 -2.07
N GLY A 151 -2.80 -9.13 -0.95
CA GLY A 151 -3.55 -9.51 0.23
C GLY A 151 -2.62 -10.03 1.33
N TYR A 152 -3.20 -10.61 2.37
CA TYR A 152 -2.46 -11.16 3.51
C TYR A 152 -2.96 -12.56 3.84
N ALA A 153 -2.10 -13.39 4.42
CA ALA A 153 -2.42 -14.74 4.88
C ALA A 153 -1.70 -15.04 6.21
N ASN A 154 -2.14 -16.07 6.92
CA ASN A 154 -1.51 -16.57 8.15
C ASN A 154 -0.52 -17.72 7.90
N LEU A 155 -0.30 -18.07 6.63
CA LEU A 155 0.72 -19.05 6.23
C LEU A 155 2.13 -18.50 6.42
N GLU A 156 3.11 -19.39 6.59
CA GLU A 156 4.51 -18.99 6.68
C GLU A 156 5.00 -18.32 5.40
N CYS A 157 5.75 -17.23 5.54
CA CYS A 157 6.41 -16.55 4.44
C CYS A 157 7.36 -17.51 3.73
N THR A 158 7.24 -17.58 2.41
CA THR A 158 8.05 -18.46 1.56
C THR A 158 9.34 -17.78 1.11
N GLU A 159 9.39 -16.45 1.19
CA GLU A 159 10.47 -15.58 0.75
C GLU A 159 10.89 -14.60 1.84
N LYS A 160 12.12 -14.10 1.74
CA LYS A 160 12.74 -13.21 2.73
C LYS A 160 12.70 -11.74 2.35
N ALA A 161 12.64 -10.88 3.36
CA ALA A 161 12.87 -9.45 3.24
C ALA A 161 14.20 -9.17 2.52
N GLY A 162 14.30 -8.03 1.84
CA GLY A 162 15.49 -7.67 1.06
C GLY A 162 15.47 -8.17 -0.38
N THR A 163 14.46 -8.93 -0.76
CA THR A 163 14.31 -9.46 -2.13
C THR A 163 13.67 -8.40 -3.04
N ILE A 164 14.24 -8.18 -4.22
CA ILE A 164 13.55 -7.46 -5.29
C ILE A 164 12.69 -8.48 -6.05
N THR A 165 11.40 -8.19 -6.17
CA THR A 165 10.43 -9.01 -6.90
C THR A 165 9.98 -8.31 -8.16
N PHE A 166 9.68 -9.08 -9.19
CA PHE A 166 8.99 -8.57 -10.38
C PHE A 166 8.02 -9.61 -10.94
N THR A 167 7.09 -9.20 -11.78
CA THR A 167 6.20 -10.14 -12.49
C THR A 167 6.50 -10.18 -13.98
N ASP A 168 6.42 -11.39 -14.53
CA ASP A 168 6.57 -11.70 -15.95
C ASP A 168 5.25 -11.65 -16.73
N THR A 169 4.14 -11.29 -16.07
CA THR A 169 2.79 -11.24 -16.67
C THR A 169 2.12 -9.86 -16.64
N ALA A 170 2.73 -8.85 -16.04
CA ALA A 170 2.16 -7.50 -16.01
C ALA A 170 2.32 -6.75 -17.34
N ALA A 171 1.34 -5.90 -17.66
CA ALA A 171 1.29 -5.11 -18.90
C ALA A 171 2.36 -4.00 -18.99
N LYS A 172 3.01 -3.62 -17.88
CA LYS A 172 4.10 -2.63 -17.86
C LYS A 172 5.27 -3.11 -17.04
N SER A 173 6.45 -3.07 -17.64
CA SER A 173 7.68 -3.60 -17.03
C SER A 173 8.17 -2.73 -15.87
N THR A 174 7.98 -1.40 -15.94
CA THR A 174 8.37 -0.47 -14.86
C THR A 174 7.53 -0.60 -13.60
N ASP A 175 6.29 -1.03 -13.77
CA ASP A 175 5.30 -1.08 -12.70
C ASP A 175 5.40 -2.39 -11.93
N SER A 176 6.21 -3.35 -12.36
CA SER A 176 6.27 -4.69 -11.76
C SER A 176 7.39 -4.89 -10.74
N PHE A 177 8.45 -4.07 -10.75
CA PHE A 177 9.59 -4.25 -9.84
C PHE A 177 9.37 -3.61 -8.47
N PHE A 178 9.59 -4.38 -7.40
CA PHE A 178 9.42 -3.91 -6.03
C PHE A 178 10.47 -4.48 -5.10
N TYR A 179 11.02 -3.64 -4.23
CA TYR A 179 11.82 -4.10 -3.10
C TYR A 179 10.88 -4.51 -1.95
N GLN A 180 11.04 -5.74 -1.45
CA GLN A 180 10.21 -6.26 -0.37
C GLN A 180 10.88 -6.02 0.99
N GLU A 181 10.31 -5.12 1.80
CA GLU A 181 10.89 -4.74 3.10
C GLU A 181 10.71 -5.78 4.21
N ARG A 182 9.81 -6.74 4.02
CA ARG A 182 9.47 -7.78 4.99
C ARG A 182 9.40 -9.14 4.31
N ASP A 183 9.54 -10.20 5.10
CA ASP A 183 9.29 -11.56 4.66
C ASP A 183 7.88 -11.64 4.06
N PHE A 184 7.72 -12.42 2.99
CA PHE A 184 6.47 -12.46 2.23
C PHE A 184 6.18 -13.85 1.66
N ILE A 185 4.94 -14.04 1.24
CA ILE A 185 4.48 -15.23 0.54
C ILE A 185 4.53 -14.95 -0.96
N GLY A 186 5.31 -15.75 -1.67
CA GLY A 186 5.41 -15.74 -3.13
C GLY A 186 4.14 -16.28 -3.82
N TYR A 187 4.00 -15.94 -5.09
CA TYR A 187 2.82 -16.24 -5.90
C TYR A 187 3.23 -16.66 -7.32
N PRO A 188 2.42 -17.45 -8.05
CA PRO A 188 2.70 -17.76 -9.45
C PRO A 188 2.93 -16.48 -10.27
N HIS A 189 3.85 -16.55 -11.24
CA HIS A 189 4.22 -15.41 -12.11
C HIS A 189 4.88 -14.22 -11.39
N VAL A 190 5.38 -14.46 -10.17
CA VAL A 190 6.26 -13.53 -9.46
C VAL A 190 7.65 -14.14 -9.38
N GLN A 191 8.63 -13.39 -9.83
CA GLN A 191 10.05 -13.71 -9.87
C GLN A 191 10.75 -12.99 -8.72
N GLY A 192 11.70 -13.67 -8.07
CA GLY A 192 12.56 -13.10 -7.04
C GLY A 192 14.01 -12.94 -7.53
N MET A 193 14.67 -11.87 -7.09
CA MET A 193 16.10 -11.63 -7.30
C MET A 193 16.86 -11.87 -5.99
N TYR A 194 17.56 -13.00 -5.88
CA TYR A 194 18.25 -13.44 -4.67
C TYR A 194 19.75 -13.18 -4.77
N ALA A 195 20.29 -12.37 -3.87
CA ALA A 195 21.69 -11.94 -3.96
C ALA A 195 22.67 -13.11 -3.83
N LYS A 196 23.66 -13.19 -4.72
CA LYS A 196 24.67 -14.27 -4.74
C LYS A 196 25.91 -13.96 -3.91
N THR A 197 26.36 -12.71 -3.92
CA THR A 197 27.73 -12.34 -3.52
C THR A 197 27.79 -11.41 -2.32
N HIS A 198 26.73 -10.66 -2.04
CA HIS A 198 26.68 -9.63 -1.01
C HIS A 198 25.31 -9.59 -0.34
N GLU A 199 25.28 -9.24 0.94
CA GLU A 199 24.04 -8.98 1.67
C GLU A 199 23.64 -7.52 1.45
N TRP A 200 22.58 -7.30 0.69
CA TRP A 200 22.15 -5.97 0.30
C TRP A 200 21.41 -5.28 1.43
N THR A 201 21.76 -4.02 1.70
CA THR A 201 20.98 -3.16 2.57
C THR A 201 19.70 -2.69 1.88
N LYS A 202 18.74 -2.22 2.69
CA LYS A 202 17.50 -1.60 2.17
C LYS A 202 17.76 -0.49 1.16
N ASN A 203 18.74 0.38 1.42
CA ASN A 203 19.02 1.52 0.55
C ASN A 203 19.66 1.09 -0.77
N GLU A 204 20.54 0.08 -0.75
CA GLU A 204 21.14 -0.46 -1.97
C GLU A 204 20.08 -1.17 -2.83
N GLY A 205 19.18 -1.94 -2.21
CA GLY A 205 18.07 -2.59 -2.89
C GLY A 205 17.10 -1.59 -3.52
N LEU A 206 16.71 -0.54 -2.78
CA LEU A 206 15.88 0.55 -3.31
C LEU A 206 16.57 1.32 -4.45
N PHE A 207 17.87 1.57 -4.31
CA PHE A 207 18.66 2.23 -5.34
C PHE A 207 18.73 1.39 -6.62
N LEU A 208 19.07 0.11 -6.51
CA LEU A 208 19.09 -0.80 -7.65
C LEU A 208 17.71 -0.91 -8.31
N ASN A 209 16.64 -1.02 -7.51
CA ASN A 209 15.27 -1.04 -8.01
C ASN A 209 14.95 0.23 -8.83
N SER A 210 15.42 1.40 -8.39
CA SER A 210 15.26 2.66 -9.12
C SER A 210 16.03 2.68 -10.45
N VAL A 211 17.24 2.14 -10.47
CA VAL A 211 18.06 2.01 -11.69
C VAL A 211 17.41 1.08 -12.69
N ILE A 212 16.94 -0.09 -12.25
CA ILE A 212 16.23 -1.07 -13.10
C ILE A 212 14.98 -0.43 -13.72
N LYS A 213 14.14 0.24 -12.91
CA LYS A 213 12.94 0.93 -13.41
C LYS A 213 13.28 2.04 -14.42
N SER A 214 14.36 2.77 -14.19
CA SER A 214 14.83 3.79 -15.12
C SER A 214 15.27 3.19 -16.46
N LEU A 215 16.01 2.07 -16.42
CA LEU A 215 16.48 1.35 -17.61
C LEU A 215 15.32 0.78 -18.43
N LEU A 216 14.30 0.23 -17.77
CA LEU A 216 13.14 -0.38 -18.43
C LEU A 216 12.10 0.63 -18.92
N LYS A 217 12.21 1.91 -18.53
CA LYS A 217 11.24 2.93 -18.89
C LYS A 217 11.10 3.09 -20.41
N GLY A 218 9.91 2.80 -20.93
CA GLY A 218 9.62 2.87 -22.37
C GLY A 218 10.18 1.68 -23.17
N GLN A 219 10.61 0.62 -22.48
CA GLN A 219 11.04 -0.65 -23.07
C GLN A 219 10.13 -1.78 -22.56
N TYR A 220 9.83 -2.75 -23.42
CA TYR A 220 9.06 -3.95 -23.06
C TYR A 220 7.65 -3.67 -22.48
N ASP A 221 7.09 -2.48 -22.74
CA ASP A 221 5.69 -2.16 -22.50
C ASP A 221 4.90 -2.57 -23.76
N PHE A 222 3.95 -3.49 -23.63
CA PHE A 222 3.15 -4.05 -24.73
C PHE A 222 1.70 -3.56 -24.71
#